data_AF-A0A356CFV2-F1
#
_entry.id   AF-A0A356CFV2-F1
#
_cell.length_a   1.000
_cell.length_b   1.000
_cell.length_c   1.000
_cell.angle_alpha   90.00
_cell.angle_beta   90.00
_cell.angle_gamma   90.00
#
_symmetry.space_group_name_H-M   'P 1'
#
loop_
_entity.id
_entity.type
_entity.pdbx_description
1 polymer ?
#
loop_
_entity_poly.entity_id
_entity_poly.type
_entity_poly.pdbx_seq_one_letter_code
_entity_poly.pdbx_strand_id
1 'polypeptide(L)' 'ARGLDIDSVTHVINYELPETYEDYIHRIGRTGRADKTGMALTFID' A
#
# COMPACT_ATOMS: atom_id res chain seq x y z
N ALA A 1 -9.46 2.26 1.26
CA ALA A 1 -9.54 1.29 0.12
C ALA A 1 -10.21 -0.02 0.55
N ARG A 2 -11.52 -0.17 0.33
CA ARG A 2 -12.24 -1.44 0.50
C ARG A 2 -12.39 -2.16 -0.85
N GLY A 3 -12.10 -3.46 -0.87
CA GLY A 3 -12.72 -4.38 -1.82
C GLY A 3 -11.95 -4.84 -3.05
N LEU A 4 -10.66 -5.17 -2.93
CA LEU A 4 -9.99 -6.16 -3.78
C LEU A 4 -8.98 -6.91 -2.89
N ASP A 5 -9.21 -8.20 -2.67
CA ASP A 5 -8.24 -9.05 -1.97
C ASP A 5 -7.30 -9.62 -3.02
N ILE A 6 -6.12 -9.02 -3.13
CA ILE A 6 -5.09 -9.42 -4.07
C ILE A 6 -4.00 -10.04 -3.21
N ASP A 7 -3.88 -11.35 -3.32
CA ASP A 7 -2.87 -12.08 -2.57
C ASP A 7 -1.46 -11.75 -3.06
N SER A 8 -0.53 -11.73 -2.11
CA SER A 8 0.91 -11.65 -2.38
C SER A 8 1.37 -10.42 -3.17
N VAL A 9 0.74 -9.25 -2.97
CA VAL A 9 1.25 -7.97 -3.49
C VAL A 9 2.65 -7.71 -2.94
N THR A 10 3.63 -7.56 -3.82
CA THR A 10 5.04 -7.31 -3.45
C THR A 10 5.36 -5.82 -3.36
N HIS A 11 4.63 -4.98 -4.08
CA HIS A 11 4.88 -3.54 -4.19
C HIS A 11 3.59 -2.74 -4.18
N VAL A 12 3.60 -1.63 -3.45
CA VAL A 12 2.56 -0.59 -3.50
C VAL A 12 3.21 0.71 -3.96
N ILE A 13 2.66 1.33 -5.01
CA ILE A 13 3.17 2.61 -5.53
C ILE A 13 2.04 3.64 -5.42
N ASN A 14 2.20 4.60 -4.52
CA ASN A 14 1.32 5.76 -4.42
C ASN A 14 1.80 6.83 -5.40
N TYR A 15 1.18 6.87 -6.58
CA TYR A 15 1.43 7.92 -7.58
C TYR A 15 1.02 9.30 -7.10
N GLU A 16 -0.04 9.36 -6.30
CA GLU A 16 -0.52 10.57 -5.64
C GLU A 16 -0.48 10.37 -4.13
N LEU A 17 -0.22 11.47 -3.42
CA LEU A 17 -0.26 11.51 -1.96
C LEU A 17 -1.64 11.05 -1.47
N PRO A 18 -1.71 10.12 -0.51
CA PRO A 18 -2.97 9.77 0.13
C PRO A 18 -3.60 10.99 0.82
N GLU A 19 -4.91 11.17 0.65
CA GLU A 19 -5.66 12.30 1.22
C GLU A 19 -5.63 12.30 2.76
N THR A 20 -5.55 11.12 3.36
CA THR A 20 -5.48 10.93 4.80
C THR A 20 -4.40 9.93 5.19
N TYR A 21 -3.95 10.02 6.44
CA TYR A 21 -3.07 9.02 7.04
C TYR A 21 -3.68 7.61 7.01
N GLU A 22 -4.97 7.52 7.29
CA GLU A 22 -5.71 6.26 7.29
C GLU A 22 -5.72 5.62 5.89
N ASP A 23 -5.82 6.43 4.82
CA ASP A 23 -5.71 5.95 3.45
C ASP A 23 -4.31 5.44 3.13
N TYR A 24 -3.26 6.12 3.61
CA TYR A 24 -1.89 5.64 3.47
C TYR A 24 -1.72 4.25 4.08
N ILE A 25 -2.12 4.07 5.35
CA ILE A 25 -2.03 2.78 6.06
C ILE A 25 -2.79 1.69 5.31
N HIS A 26 -4.01 1.97 4.86
CA HIS A 26 -4.81 0.99 4.10
C HIS A 26 -4.21 0.63 2.74
N ARG A 27 -3.53 1.57 2.07
CA ARG A 27 -2.86 1.31 0.79
C ARG A 27 -1.61 0.46 0.99
N ILE A 28 -0.71 0.86 1.90
CA ILE A 28 0.55 0.13 2.11
C ILE A 28 0.33 -1.24 2.75
N GLY A 29 -0.74 -1.42 3.52
CA GLY A 29 -1.12 -2.70 4.11
C GLY A 29 -1.49 -3.80 3.11
N ARG A 30 -1.49 -3.50 1.80
CA ARG A 30 -1.63 -4.50 0.74
C ARG A 30 -0.37 -5.33 0.54
N THR A 31 0.82 -4.81 0.86
CA THR A 31 2.09 -5.55 0.77
C THR A 31 2.62 -5.95 2.16
N GLY A 32 3.66 -6.80 2.21
CA GLY A 32 4.34 -7.16 3.47
C GLY A 32 3.53 -8.03 4.44
N ARG A 33 2.58 -8.83 3.95
CA ARG A 33 1.71 -9.70 4.77
C ARG A 33 2.30 -11.11 4.91
N ALA A 34 1.92 -11.82 5.98
CA ALA A 34 2.27 -13.23 6.23
C ALA A 34 3.79 -13.50 6.18
N ASP A 35 4.55 -12.75 6.98
CA ASP A 35 6.03 -12.80 7.11
C ASP A 35 6.81 -12.54 5.81
N LYS A 36 6.13 -12.11 4.74
CA LYS A 36 6.78 -11.65 3.51
C LYS A 36 7.24 -10.21 3.68
N THR A 37 8.37 -9.88 3.05
CA THR A 37 8.76 -8.48 2.85
C THR A 37 7.91 -7.84 1.75
N GLY A 38 7.75 -6.52 1.84
CA GLY A 38 7.01 -5.72 0.87
C GLY A 38 7.59 -4.33 0.78
N MET A 39 7.41 -3.67 -0.36
CA MET A 39 7.90 -2.30 -0.57
C MET A 39 6.75 -1.36 -0.89
N ALA A 40 6.71 -0.22 -0.20
CA ALA A 40 5.81 0.88 -0.51
C ALA A 40 6.61 2.11 -0.93
N LEU A 41 6.28 2.66 -2.09
CA LEU A 41 6.89 3.87 -2.64
C LEU A 41 5.80 4.92 -2.79
N THR A 42 6.10 6.16 -2.39
CA THR A 42 5.20 7.30 -2.54
C THR A 42 5.93 8.41 -3.25
N PHE A 43 5.35 8.91 -4.33
CA PHE A 43 5.86 10.12 -4.97
C PHE A 43 5.41 11.34 -4.16
N ILE A 44 6.37 12.23 -3.90
CA ILE A 44 6.18 13.49 -3.19
C ILE A 44 6.72 14.61 -4.08
N ASP A 45 6.05 15.75 -4.07
CA ASP A 45 6.47 16.99 -4.72
C ASP A 45 6.52 18.10 -3.66
#